data_AF-A0A5A7NQP8-F1
#
_entry.id   AF-A0A5A7NQP8-F1
#
_cell.length_a   1.000
_cell.length_b   1.000
_cell.length_c   1.000
_cell.angle_alpha   90.00
_cell.angle_beta   90.00
_cell.angle_gamma   90.00
#
_symmetry.space_group_name_H-M   'P 1'
#
loop_
_entity.id
_entity.type
_entity.pdbx_description
1 polymer ?
#
loop_
_entity_poly.entity_id
_entity_poly.type
_entity_poly.pdbx_seq_one_letter_code
_entity_poly.pdbx_strand_id
1 'polypeptide(L)'
;MAEDPQVHQYLSALLSETERLLSTLLEGVKGTASMRDHHVYADIEGSRLGVFTLVLGSEAPEIVYARRYIKLDLIGEGMDAQIEYAQQSLDSIVEFLLSDRTPAERKSRIFKRPYLSIPMAAADEWKMKKFH
;
A
#
# COMPACT_ATOMS: atom_id res chain seq x y z
N MET A 1 0.93 -21.80 -20.17
CA MET A 1 2.24 -21.21 -20.53
C MET A 1 3.17 -21.54 -19.36
N ALA A 2 4.34 -22.13 -19.61
CA ALA A 2 5.29 -22.38 -18.52
C ALA A 2 5.83 -21.03 -18.03
N GLU A 3 5.76 -20.79 -16.71
CA GLU A 3 6.36 -19.60 -16.12
C GLU A 3 7.87 -19.62 -16.35
N ASP A 4 8.44 -18.47 -16.72
CA ASP A 4 9.88 -18.32 -16.88
C ASP A 4 10.55 -18.55 -15.50
N PRO A 5 11.48 -19.53 -15.38
CA PRO A 5 12.16 -19.81 -14.11
C PRO A 5 12.86 -18.59 -13.51
N GLN A 6 13.35 -17.66 -14.33
CA GLN A 6 14.03 -16.45 -13.86
C GLN A 6 13.03 -15.47 -13.21
N VAL A 7 11.85 -15.31 -13.82
CA VAL A 7 10.77 -14.49 -13.27
C VAL A 7 10.29 -15.06 -11.94
N HIS A 8 10.08 -16.38 -11.87
CA HIS A 8 9.66 -17.02 -10.64
C HIS A 8 10.70 -16.86 -9.52
N GLN A 9 11.98 -17.02 -9.82
CA GLN A 9 13.06 -16.81 -8.86
C GLN A 9 13.12 -15.36 -8.36
N TYR A 10 12.97 -14.40 -9.28
CA TYR A 10 12.92 -12.97 -8.93
C TYR A 10 11.74 -12.65 -8.01
N LEU A 11 10.52 -13.07 -8.37
CA LEU A 11 9.33 -12.80 -7.57
C LEU A 11 9.38 -13.52 -6.21
N SER A 12 9.97 -14.71 -6.14
CA SER A 12 10.18 -15.42 -4.88
C SER A 12 11.14 -14.66 -3.95
N ALA A 13 12.23 -14.12 -4.49
CA ALA A 13 13.16 -13.29 -3.73
C ALA A 13 12.49 -11.98 -3.25
N LEU A 14 11.73 -11.32 -4.13
CA LEU A 14 10.97 -10.12 -3.80
C LEU A 14 9.91 -10.40 -2.72
N LEU A 15 9.24 -11.54 -2.79
CA LEU A 15 8.29 -11.99 -1.77
C LEU A 15 8.97 -12.14 -0.42
N SER A 16 10.11 -12.85 -0.35
CA SER A 16 10.85 -13.02 0.90
C SER A 16 11.33 -11.70 1.50
N GLU A 17 11.80 -10.76 0.67
CA GLU A 17 12.19 -9.43 1.15
C GLU A 17 10.98 -8.62 1.62
N THR A 18 9.86 -8.71 0.93
CA THR A 18 8.60 -8.06 1.33
C THR A 18 8.11 -8.63 2.67
N GLU A 19 8.13 -9.95 2.85
CA GLU A 19 7.79 -10.61 4.12
C GLU A 19 8.71 -10.13 5.27
N ARG A 20 10.01 -9.99 4.99
CA ARG A 20 10.98 -9.44 5.95
C ARG A 20 10.61 -8.01 6.35
N LEU A 21 10.25 -7.14 5.42
CA LEU A 21 9.80 -5.77 5.71
C LEU A 21 8.49 -5.76 6.52
N LEU A 22 7.53 -6.61 6.17
CA LEU A 22 6.26 -6.72 6.91
C LEU A 22 6.46 -7.25 8.33
N SER A 23 7.51 -8.05 8.58
CA SER A 23 7.81 -8.55 9.93
C SER A 23 8.30 -7.45 10.89
N THR A 24 8.72 -6.29 10.39
CA THR A 24 9.16 -5.15 11.20
C THR A 24 8.05 -4.13 11.49
N LEU A 25 6.81 -4.43 11.09
CA LEU A 25 5.67 -3.55 11.33
C LEU A 25 5.42 -3.37 12.83
N LEU A 26 5.03 -2.15 13.20
CA LEU A 26 4.72 -1.79 14.57
C LEU A 26 3.45 -2.49 15.07
N GLU A 27 3.36 -2.64 16.40
CA GLU A 27 2.18 -3.23 17.04
C GLU A 27 0.89 -2.49 16.65
N GLY A 28 -0.15 -3.25 16.31
CA GLY A 28 -1.43 -2.71 15.83
C GLY A 28 -1.55 -2.59 14.30
N VAL A 29 -0.49 -2.89 13.56
CA VAL A 29 -0.50 -3.08 12.10
C VAL A 29 -0.15 -4.54 11.78
N LYS A 30 -0.88 -5.16 10.87
CA LYS A 30 -0.59 -6.49 10.35
C LYS A 30 -0.26 -6.42 8.88
N GLY A 31 0.69 -7.24 8.46
CA GLY A 31 1.12 -7.37 7.07
C GLY A 31 1.09 -8.83 6.63
N THR A 32 0.61 -9.09 5.43
CA THR A 32 0.77 -10.38 4.76
C THR A 32 1.21 -10.18 3.34
N ALA A 33 2.17 -10.97 2.87
CA ALA A 33 2.57 -10.96 1.47
C ALA A 33 2.11 -12.24 0.76
N SER A 34 1.83 -12.13 -0.54
CA SER A 34 1.56 -13.30 -1.39
C SER A 34 1.95 -13.03 -2.83
N MET A 35 2.33 -14.08 -3.55
CA MET A 35 2.64 -14.00 -4.99
C MET A 35 1.43 -14.47 -5.80
N ARG A 36 0.98 -13.68 -6.78
CA ARG A 36 -0.15 -14.00 -7.68
C ARG A 36 0.09 -13.32 -9.03
N ASP A 37 -0.34 -13.94 -10.14
CA ASP A 37 -0.38 -13.31 -11.47
C ASP A 37 0.90 -12.51 -11.83
N HIS A 38 2.09 -13.08 -11.58
CA HIS A 38 3.41 -12.46 -11.78
C HIS A 38 3.74 -11.22 -10.96
N HIS A 39 3.06 -11.01 -9.84
CA HIS A 39 3.30 -9.90 -8.92
C HIS A 39 3.41 -10.38 -7.48
N VAL A 40 4.05 -9.58 -6.64
CA VAL A 40 4.04 -9.71 -5.19
C VAL A 40 3.05 -8.69 -4.63
N TYR A 41 2.10 -9.18 -3.85
CA TYR A 41 1.08 -8.38 -3.17
C TYR A 41 1.43 -8.30 -1.69
N ALA A 42 1.55 -7.09 -1.15
CA ALA A 42 1.68 -6.86 0.28
C ALA A 42 0.39 -6.21 0.80
N ASP A 43 -0.41 -6.97 1.53
CA ASP A 43 -1.62 -6.49 2.20
C ASP A 43 -1.25 -6.00 3.60
N ILE A 44 -1.57 -4.74 3.90
CA ILE A 44 -1.31 -4.07 5.17
C ILE A 44 -2.62 -3.57 5.77
N GLU A 45 -2.91 -3.99 6.99
CA GLU A 45 -4.12 -3.65 7.71
C GLU A 45 -3.83 -3.09 9.10
N GLY A 46 -4.59 -2.07 9.50
CA GLY A 46 -4.62 -1.56 10.87
C GLY A 46 -5.96 -1.92 11.54
N SER A 47 -6.10 -1.56 12.83
CA SER A 47 -7.28 -1.94 13.62
C SER A 47 -8.63 -1.34 13.16
N ARG A 48 -8.64 -0.23 12.42
CA ARG A 48 -9.85 0.58 12.13
C ARG A 48 -10.14 0.83 10.65
N LEU A 49 -9.19 0.57 9.76
CA LEU A 49 -9.25 0.98 8.35
C LEU A 49 -9.29 -0.23 7.43
N GLY A 50 -9.69 0.00 6.17
CA GLY A 50 -9.58 -1.03 5.13
C GLY A 50 -8.13 -1.41 4.83
N VAL A 51 -7.97 -2.52 4.10
CA VAL A 51 -6.66 -3.04 3.69
C VAL A 51 -6.04 -2.14 2.62
N PHE A 52 -4.77 -1.79 2.82
CA PHE A 52 -3.89 -1.29 1.78
C PHE A 52 -3.18 -2.47 1.12
N THR A 53 -3.07 -2.46 -0.20
CA THR A 53 -2.37 -3.49 -0.96
C THR A 53 -1.30 -2.80 -1.80
N LEU A 54 -0.04 -3.14 -1.58
CA LEU A 54 1.06 -2.81 -2.48
C LEU A 54 1.20 -3.92 -3.51
N VAL A 55 1.29 -3.56 -4.79
CA VAL A 55 1.52 -4.48 -5.90
C VAL A 55 2.92 -4.21 -6.46
N LEU A 56 3.79 -5.20 -6.40
CA LEU A 56 5.21 -5.13 -6.70
C LEU A 56 5.61 -6.15 -7.78
N GLY A 57 6.78 -5.95 -8.37
CA GLY A 57 7.36 -6.86 -9.37
C GLY A 57 7.32 -6.36 -10.81
N SER A 58 6.86 -5.12 -11.02
CA SER A 58 6.93 -4.40 -12.30
C SER A 58 7.57 -3.02 -12.10
N GLU A 59 8.04 -2.38 -13.16
CA GLU A 59 8.54 -0.99 -13.12
C GLU A 59 7.47 0.04 -12.73
N ALA A 60 6.21 -0.39 -12.61
CA ALA A 60 5.06 0.43 -12.29
C ALA A 60 4.31 -0.15 -11.08
N PRO A 61 4.92 -0.19 -9.87
CA PRO A 61 4.23 -0.67 -8.68
C PRO A 61 3.03 0.20 -8.32
N GLU A 62 2.04 -0.43 -7.68
CA GLU A 62 0.76 0.18 -7.38
C GLU A 62 0.43 0.14 -5.89
N ILE A 63 -0.39 1.10 -5.47
CA ILE A 63 -1.06 1.10 -4.16
C ILE A 63 -2.56 1.07 -4.39
N VAL A 64 -3.22 0.10 -3.77
CA VAL A 64 -4.68 -0.08 -3.77
C VAL A 64 -5.18 0.03 -2.34
N TYR A 65 -6.35 0.63 -2.12
CA TYR A 65 -7.01 0.66 -0.82
C TYR A 65 -8.46 0.24 -0.93
N ALA A 66 -8.87 -0.73 -0.12
CA ALA A 66 -10.24 -1.26 -0.12
C ALA A 66 -10.73 -1.58 -1.55
N ARG A 67 -9.87 -2.22 -2.35
CA ARG A 67 -10.09 -2.60 -3.77
C ARG A 67 -10.28 -1.41 -4.72
N ARG A 68 -9.76 -0.24 -4.36
CA ARG A 68 -9.75 0.95 -5.22
C ARG A 68 -8.30 1.38 -5.42
N TYR A 69 -7.91 1.48 -6.68
CA TYR A 69 -6.62 2.01 -7.07
C TYR A 69 -6.43 3.43 -6.49
N ILE A 70 -5.27 3.66 -5.87
CA ILE A 70 -4.88 4.95 -5.29
C ILE A 70 -3.80 5.61 -6.16
N LYS A 71 -2.73 4.87 -6.44
CA LYS A 71 -1.48 5.40 -6.97
C LYS A 71 -0.71 4.34 -7.75
N LEU A 72 0.01 4.79 -8.76
CA LEU A 72 1.04 4.08 -9.49
C LEU A 72 2.25 5.00 -9.52
N ASP A 73 3.41 4.43 -9.29
CA ASP A 73 4.69 5.12 -9.39
C ASP A 73 5.54 4.43 -10.43
N LEU A 74 6.28 5.19 -11.23
CA LEU A 74 7.30 4.62 -12.12
C LEU A 74 8.62 4.60 -11.36
N ILE A 75 9.20 3.42 -11.21
CA ILE A 75 10.47 3.21 -10.50
C ILE A 75 11.53 2.66 -11.46
N GLY A 76 12.78 2.67 -11.02
CA GLY A 76 13.86 2.02 -11.77
C GLY A 76 13.65 0.51 -11.87
N GLU A 77 14.35 -0.11 -12.82
CA GLU A 77 14.38 -1.57 -12.97
C GLU A 77 15.14 -2.25 -11.82
N GLY A 78 14.78 -3.50 -11.55
CA GLY A 78 15.54 -4.38 -10.65
C GLY A 78 15.02 -4.47 -9.22
N MET A 79 15.70 -5.29 -8.41
CA MET A 79 15.26 -5.64 -7.05
C MET A 79 15.37 -4.46 -6.09
N ASP A 80 16.48 -3.72 -6.13
CA ASP A 80 16.74 -2.64 -5.17
C ASP A 80 15.68 -1.53 -5.25
N ALA A 81 15.25 -1.17 -6.46
CA ALA A 81 14.19 -0.19 -6.68
C ALA A 81 12.83 -0.66 -6.12
N GLN A 82 12.50 -1.95 -6.25
CA GLN A 82 11.28 -2.51 -5.64
C GLN A 82 11.33 -2.46 -4.12
N ILE A 83 12.46 -2.84 -3.54
CA ILE A 83 12.63 -2.86 -2.07
C ILE A 83 12.56 -1.44 -1.51
N GLU A 84 13.24 -0.49 -2.14
CA GLU A 84 13.19 0.92 -1.74
C GLU A 84 11.75 1.46 -1.80
N TYR A 85 11.05 1.20 -2.91
CA TYR A 85 9.65 1.60 -3.06
C TYR A 85 8.74 0.97 -2.00
N ALA A 86 8.89 -0.34 -1.77
CA ALA A 86 8.12 -1.07 -0.77
C ALA A 86 8.35 -0.49 0.63
N GLN A 87 9.60 -0.20 1.00
CA GLN A 87 9.93 0.38 2.30
C GLN A 87 9.31 1.76 2.49
N GLN A 88 9.50 2.68 1.51
CA GLN A 88 8.93 4.04 1.59
C GLN A 88 7.40 4.03 1.65
N SER A 89 6.76 3.14 0.88
CA SER A 89 5.30 2.99 0.85
C SER A 89 4.77 2.39 2.15
N LEU A 90 5.44 1.38 2.70
CA LEU A 90 5.10 0.78 3.98
C LEU A 90 5.18 1.80 5.11
N ASP A 91 6.26 2.58 5.20
CA ASP A 91 6.42 3.62 6.22
C ASP A 91 5.28 4.64 6.16
N SER A 92 4.93 5.09 4.95
CA SER A 92 3.83 6.03 4.72
C SER A 92 2.46 5.45 5.12
N ILE A 93 2.21 4.18 4.80
CA ILE A 93 0.97 3.48 5.17
C ILE A 93 0.89 3.27 6.68
N VAL A 94 1.97 2.84 7.32
CA VAL A 94 2.04 2.62 8.77
C VAL A 94 1.81 3.92 9.52
N GLU A 95 2.47 5.01 9.10
CA GLU A 95 2.25 6.34 9.68
C GLU A 95 0.77 6.72 9.60
N PHE A 96 0.13 6.49 8.44
CA PHE A 96 -1.29 6.77 8.28
C PHE A 96 -2.17 5.91 9.20
N LEU A 97 -1.95 4.59 9.24
CA LEU A 97 -2.73 3.64 10.02
C LEU A 97 -2.62 3.87 11.53
N LEU A 98 -1.45 4.29 12.00
CA LEU A 98 -1.17 4.54 13.42
C LEU A 98 -1.42 5.97 13.85
N SER A 99 -1.61 6.90 12.92
CA SER A 99 -1.91 8.27 13.29
C SER A 99 -3.22 8.33 14.11
N ASP A 100 -3.15 8.87 15.33
CA ASP A 100 -4.30 9.25 16.17
C ASP A 100 -5.18 10.32 15.53
N ARG A 101 -4.78 10.78 14.33
CA ARG A 101 -5.68 11.39 13.38
C ARG A 101 -6.70 10.31 13.02
N THR A 102 -7.74 10.24 13.84
CA THR A 102 -9.10 9.94 13.36
C THR A 102 -9.16 10.58 11.99
N PRO A 103 -9.43 9.86 10.89
CA PRO A 103 -9.57 10.47 9.57
C PRO A 103 -10.56 11.63 9.78
N ALA A 104 -10.04 12.86 9.77
CA ALA A 104 -10.58 13.88 10.67
C ALA A 104 -12.09 14.01 10.48
N GLU A 105 -12.85 13.81 11.57
CA GLU A 105 -14.26 14.16 11.68
C GLU A 105 -14.41 15.69 11.61
N ARG A 106 -14.00 16.32 10.52
CA ARG A 106 -14.35 17.71 10.26
C ARG A 106 -15.78 17.72 9.79
N LYS A 107 -16.70 18.00 10.72
CA LYS A 107 -18.05 18.50 10.39
C LYS A 107 -17.88 19.72 9.50
N SER A 108 -18.09 19.57 8.20
CA SER A 108 -18.34 20.72 7.34
C SER A 108 -19.48 21.52 7.97
N ARG A 109 -19.30 22.83 8.15
CA ARG A 109 -20.31 23.74 8.69
C ARG A 109 -21.62 23.72 7.88
N ILE A 110 -21.59 23.18 6.66
CA ILE A 110 -22.71 23.14 5.71
C ILE A 110 -23.31 21.72 5.59
N PHE A 111 -22.55 20.65 5.82
CA PHE A 111 -23.06 19.27 5.77
C PHE A 111 -22.43 18.43 6.90
N LYS A 112 -23.23 18.15 7.94
CA LYS A 112 -22.92 17.32 9.13
C LYS A 112 -22.74 15.82 8.79
N ARG A 113 -21.81 15.47 7.88
CA ARG A 113 -21.52 14.07 7.52
C ARG A 113 -20.04 13.75 7.72
N PRO A 114 -19.69 12.54 8.20
CA PRO A 114 -18.30 12.12 8.36
C PRO A 114 -17.63 11.86 7.00
N TYR A 115 -16.34 12.16 6.89
CA TYR A 115 -15.54 12.04 5.66
C TYR A 115 -14.18 11.39 5.97
N LEU A 116 -13.69 10.51 5.08
CA LEU A 116 -12.37 9.88 5.18
C LEU A 116 -11.41 10.57 4.18
N SER A 117 -10.20 10.88 4.63
CA SER A 117 -9.12 11.39 3.79
C SER A 117 -8.25 10.20 3.37
N ILE A 118 -8.12 9.93 2.07
CA ILE A 118 -7.26 8.87 1.50
C ILE A 118 -6.27 9.56 0.55
N PRO A 119 -5.00 9.16 0.49
CA PRO A 119 -4.05 9.71 -0.47
C PRO A 119 -4.53 9.52 -1.92
N MET A 120 -4.18 10.44 -2.82
CA MET A 120 -4.39 10.33 -4.28
C MET A 120 -3.13 10.79 -5.02
N ALA A 121 -2.81 10.12 -6.12
CA ALA A 121 -1.55 10.16 -6.87
C ALA A 121 -1.02 11.52 -7.40
N ALA A 122 -1.66 12.66 -7.18
CA ALA A 122 -1.34 13.89 -7.91
C ALA A 122 -1.25 15.19 -7.09
N ALA A 123 -1.25 15.14 -5.76
CA ALA A 123 -1.03 16.34 -4.94
C ALA A 123 -0.47 15.97 -3.57
N ASP A 124 0.34 16.86 -3.00
CA ASP A 124 0.69 16.91 -1.56
C ASP A 124 -0.54 17.13 -0.65
N GLU A 125 -1.76 17.03 -1.19
CA GLU A 125 -3.01 17.22 -0.47
C GLU A 125 -3.97 16.03 -0.65
N TRP A 126 -4.46 15.59 0.50
CA TRP A 126 -5.43 14.54 0.67
C TRP A 126 -6.83 15.03 0.27
N LYS A 127 -7.46 14.43 -0.75
CA LYS A 127 -8.80 14.84 -1.17
C LYS A 127 -9.91 14.07 -0.44
N MET A 128 -10.84 14.85 0.12
CA MET A 128 -11.97 14.39 0.93
C MET A 128 -12.93 13.48 0.18
N LYS A 129 -13.30 12.34 0.78
CA LYS A 129 -14.31 11.43 0.23
C LYS A 129 -15.61 11.47 1.01
N LYS A 130 -16.72 11.70 0.30
CA LYS A 130 -18.10 11.56 0.82
C LYS A 130 -18.49 10.10 0.97
N PHE A 131 -19.03 9.71 2.13
CA PHE A 131 -19.79 8.45 2.28
C PHE A 131 -21.27 8.72 1.99
N HIS A 132 -21.91 7.75 1.34
CA HIS A 132 -23.36 7.66 1.19
C HIS A 132 -23.94 6.83 2.33
#